data_AF-A0A8D0EEN3-F1
#
_entry.id   AF-A0A8D0EEN3-F1
#
_cell.length_a   1.000
_cell.length_b   1.000
_cell.length_c   1.000
_cell.angle_alpha   90.00
_cell.angle_beta   90.00
_cell.angle_gamma   90.00
#
_symmetry.space_group_name_H-M   'P 1'
#
loop_
_entity.id
_entity.type
_entity.pdbx_description
1 polymer ?
#
loop_
_entity_poly.entity_id
_entity_poly.type
_entity_poly.pdbx_seq_one_letter_code
_entity_poly.pdbx_strand_id
1 'polypeptide(L)'
;MALTRYRRFLKLCEEWPVEESKRGRDLGTFLRQRVAQAFREGENTEISDPVTCDEMFESLARIHSNYYKNKYPRLKDTSFTGVTVEECNLVLATDNLKQMEEASKGTWTKLREKFSAKNSEDSK
;
A
#
# COMPACT_ATOMS: atom_id res chain seq x y z
N MET A 1 -18.86 17.90 -19.96
CA MET A 1 -17.70 17.17 -20.54
C MET A 1 -17.31 16.08 -19.57
N ALA A 2 -17.25 14.82 -20.01
CA ALA A 2 -16.77 13.72 -19.17
C ALA A 2 -15.26 13.89 -18.91
N LEU A 3 -14.80 13.59 -17.71
CA LEU A 3 -13.36 13.59 -17.40
C LEU A 3 -12.66 12.52 -18.24
N THR A 4 -11.51 12.85 -18.82
CA THR A 4 -10.62 11.86 -19.45
C THR A 4 -10.15 10.84 -18.41
N ARG A 5 -9.79 9.62 -18.84
CA ARG A 5 -9.34 8.55 -17.92
C ARG A 5 -8.20 9.01 -17.03
N TYR A 6 -7.21 9.67 -17.60
CA TYR A 6 -6.08 10.22 -16.85
C TYR A 6 -6.54 11.17 -15.73
N ARG A 7 -7.45 12.12 -16.02
CA ARG A 7 -8.01 13.04 -15.01
C ARG A 7 -8.79 12.31 -13.92
N ARG A 8 -9.49 11.22 -14.26
CA ARG A 8 -10.17 10.38 -13.26
C ARG A 8 -9.16 9.77 -12.29
N PHE A 9 -8.08 9.18 -12.80
CA PHE A 9 -7.01 8.61 -11.98
C PHE A 9 -6.27 9.67 -11.14
N LEU A 10 -6.02 10.86 -11.69
CA LEU A 10 -5.44 11.97 -10.91
C LEU A 10 -6.33 12.35 -9.73
N LYS A 11 -7.63 12.55 -9.97
CA LYS A 11 -8.59 12.85 -8.90
C LYS A 11 -8.63 11.77 -7.84
N LEU A 12 -8.63 10.49 -8.25
CA LEU A 12 -8.55 9.37 -7.31
C LEU A 12 -7.26 9.42 -6.48
N CYS A 13 -6.12 9.74 -7.09
CA CYS A 13 -4.85 9.90 -6.38
C CYS A 13 -4.84 11.10 -5.42
N GLU A 14 -5.59 12.16 -5.69
CA GLU A 14 -5.75 13.30 -4.77
C GLU A 14 -6.56 12.90 -3.54
N GLU A 15 -7.64 12.15 -3.75
CA GLU A 15 -8.53 11.72 -2.66
C GLU A 15 -7.95 10.55 -1.84
N TRP A 16 -7.03 9.77 -2.42
CA TRP A 16 -6.44 8.60 -1.74
C TRP A 16 -5.46 9.01 -0.62
N PRO A 17 -5.70 8.60 0.64
CA PRO A 17 -4.84 8.98 1.76
C PRO A 17 -3.44 8.37 1.67
N VAL A 18 -2.45 9.03 2.28
CA VAL A 18 -1.11 8.47 2.47
C VAL A 18 -0.97 8.03 3.92
N GLU A 19 -0.61 6.77 4.14
CA GLU A 19 -0.39 6.24 5.48
C GLU A 19 1.10 6.25 5.84
N GLU A 20 1.51 7.21 6.67
CA GLU A 20 2.91 7.35 7.12
C GLU A 20 3.43 6.15 7.92
N SER A 21 2.55 5.43 8.61
CA SER A 21 2.91 4.20 9.34
C SER A 21 3.35 3.07 8.40
N LYS A 22 2.93 3.11 7.13
CA LYS A 22 3.25 2.12 6.10
C LYS A 22 4.32 2.60 5.13
N ARG A 23 5.27 3.42 5.59
CA ARG A 23 6.44 3.88 4.82
C ARG A 23 7.07 2.75 4.00
N GLY A 24 7.23 2.99 2.69
CA GLY A 24 7.77 2.04 1.71
C GLY A 24 6.79 0.98 1.17
N ARG A 25 5.59 0.88 1.75
CA ARG A 25 4.53 -0.07 1.36
C ARG A 25 3.14 0.58 1.26
N ASP A 26 3.06 1.89 1.40
CA ASP A 26 1.82 2.66 1.35
C ASP A 26 1.18 2.56 -0.04
N LEU A 27 -0.10 2.19 -0.06
CA LEU A 27 -0.84 1.97 -1.29
C LEU A 27 -1.08 3.28 -2.04
N GLY A 28 -1.34 4.39 -1.34
CA GLY A 28 -1.53 5.70 -1.98
C GLY A 28 -0.27 6.14 -2.75
N THR A 29 0.90 5.95 -2.16
CA THR A 29 2.20 6.22 -2.78
C THR A 29 2.42 5.32 -4.00
N PHE A 30 2.13 4.02 -3.87
CA PHE A 30 2.24 3.08 -4.96
C PHE A 30 1.31 3.43 -6.14
N LEU A 31 0.05 3.80 -5.87
CA LEU A 31 -0.92 4.19 -6.89
C LEU A 31 -0.44 5.41 -7.67
N ARG A 32 0.08 6.44 -7.00
CA ARG A 32 0.63 7.64 -7.67
C ARG A 32 1.79 7.29 -8.61
N GLN A 33 2.71 6.43 -8.16
CA GLN A 33 3.82 5.96 -8.99
C GLN A 33 3.32 5.17 -10.21
N ARG A 34 2.33 4.30 -10.02
CA ARG A 34 1.75 3.50 -11.11
C ARG A 34 0.97 4.34 -12.11
N VAL A 35 0.21 5.34 -11.66
CA VAL A 35 -0.49 6.27 -12.54
C VAL A 35 0.52 7.08 -13.37
N ALA A 36 1.59 7.59 -12.76
CA ALA A 36 2.65 8.29 -13.48
C ALA A 36 3.36 7.39 -14.51
N GLN A 37 3.55 6.10 -14.18
CA GLN A 37 4.14 5.12 -15.11
C GLN A 37 3.18 4.73 -16.25
N ALA A 38 1.90 4.56 -15.96
CA ALA A 38 0.91 4.12 -16.94
C ALA A 38 0.50 5.25 -17.89
N PHE A 39 0.43 6.49 -17.40
CA PHE A 39 0.06 7.69 -18.16
C PHE A 39 1.26 8.62 -18.37
N ARG A 40 2.37 8.09 -18.90
CA ARG A 40 3.61 8.87 -19.12
C ARG A 40 3.40 10.11 -19.99
N GLU A 41 2.48 10.03 -20.95
CA GLU A 41 2.12 11.10 -21.87
C GLU A 41 0.86 11.86 -21.43
N GLY A 42 0.41 11.63 -20.19
CA GLY A 42 -0.79 12.24 -19.62
C GLY A 42 -2.05 11.90 -20.42
N GLU A 43 -2.74 12.93 -20.92
CA GLU A 43 -3.99 12.77 -21.68
C GLU A 43 -3.79 12.12 -23.06
N ASN A 44 -2.58 12.19 -23.61
CA ASN A 44 -2.25 11.65 -24.93
C ASN A 44 -1.85 10.17 -24.88
N THR A 45 -1.76 9.57 -23.69
CA THR A 45 -1.36 8.17 -23.56
C THR A 45 -2.39 7.26 -24.24
N GLU A 46 -1.93 6.47 -25.21
CA GLU A 46 -2.74 5.43 -25.83
C GLU A 46 -2.92 4.24 -24.88
N ILE A 47 -4.18 3.89 -24.61
CA ILE A 47 -4.53 2.77 -23.73
C ILE A 47 -4.86 1.56 -24.60
N SER A 48 -4.00 0.53 -24.52
CA SER A 48 -4.16 -0.72 -25.26
C SER A 48 -5.49 -1.43 -24.96
N ASP A 49 -5.89 -1.46 -23.67
CA ASP A 49 -7.17 -2.02 -23.23
C ASP A 49 -7.96 -1.00 -22.39
N PRO A 50 -8.86 -0.23 -23.03
CA PRO A 50 -9.67 0.76 -22.34
C PRO A 50 -10.65 0.15 -21.33
N VAL A 51 -11.18 -1.05 -21.59
CA VAL A 51 -12.20 -1.68 -20.74
C VAL A 51 -11.58 -2.10 -19.42
N THR A 52 -10.45 -2.82 -19.48
CA THR A 52 -9.72 -3.21 -18.27
C THR A 52 -9.26 -1.98 -17.48
N CYS A 53 -8.82 -0.91 -18.15
CA CYS A 53 -8.44 0.34 -17.49
C CYS A 53 -9.62 0.96 -16.71
N ASP A 54 -10.81 0.98 -17.30
CA ASP A 54 -12.02 1.48 -16.66
C ASP A 54 -12.43 0.57 -15.48
N GLU A 55 -12.35 -0.76 -15.61
CA GLU A 55 -12.63 -1.71 -14.52
C GLU A 55 -11.66 -1.56 -13.34
N MET A 56 -10.38 -1.34 -13.62
CA MET A 56 -9.37 -1.04 -12.60
C MET A 56 -9.70 0.24 -11.84
N PHE A 57 -10.09 1.30 -12.57
CA PHE A 57 -10.52 2.55 -11.95
C PHE A 57 -11.72 2.33 -11.02
N GLU A 58 -12.77 1.67 -11.52
CA GLU A 58 -13.99 1.42 -10.73
C GLU A 58 -13.70 0.58 -9.48
N SER A 59 -12.79 -0.39 -9.59
CA SER A 59 -12.37 -1.21 -8.46
C SER A 59 -11.67 -0.38 -7.38
N LEU A 60 -10.75 0.49 -7.79
CA LEU A 60 -10.07 1.39 -6.86
C LEU A 60 -11.02 2.42 -6.23
N ALA A 61 -11.92 2.99 -7.03
CA ALA A 61 -12.93 3.94 -6.54
C ALA A 61 -13.86 3.31 -5.49
N ARG A 62 -14.24 2.03 -5.65
CA ARG A 62 -15.02 1.28 -4.65
C ARG A 62 -14.25 1.05 -3.36
N ILE A 63 -12.94 0.81 -3.43
CA ILE A 63 -12.10 0.67 -2.24
C ILE A 63 -12.04 2.01 -1.50
N HIS A 64 -11.71 3.09 -2.20
CA HIS A 64 -11.56 4.41 -1.59
C HIS A 64 -12.86 4.90 -0.92
N SER A 65 -14.00 4.73 -1.60
CA SER A 65 -15.32 5.13 -1.08
C SER A 65 -15.89 4.21 0.00
N ASN A 66 -15.14 3.16 0.41
CA ASN A 66 -15.63 2.13 1.32
C ASN A 66 -16.95 1.50 0.85
N TYR A 67 -17.16 1.39 -0.47
CA TYR A 67 -18.43 1.01 -1.08
C TYR A 67 -19.02 -0.27 -0.47
N TYR A 68 -18.22 -1.32 -0.33
CA TYR A 68 -18.70 -2.60 0.20
C TYR A 68 -18.95 -2.59 1.70
N LYS A 69 -18.20 -1.79 2.47
CA LYS A 69 -18.47 -1.57 3.90
C LYS A 69 -19.84 -0.91 4.09
N ASN A 70 -20.18 0.05 3.23
CA ASN A 70 -21.44 0.78 3.30
C ASN A 70 -22.61 -0.03 2.72
N LYS A 71 -22.36 -0.81 1.66
CA LYS A 71 -23.37 -1.65 1.01
C LYS A 71 -23.82 -2.82 1.89
N TYR A 72 -22.93 -3.36 2.71
CA TYR A 72 -23.20 -4.52 3.56
C TYR A 72 -22.92 -4.18 5.02
N PRO A 73 -23.89 -3.58 5.74
CA PRO A 73 -23.74 -3.25 7.15
C PRO A 73 -23.38 -4.47 7.99
N ARG A 74 -22.40 -4.31 8.88
CA ARG A 74 -21.91 -5.39 9.73
C ARG A 74 -22.42 -5.20 11.16
N LEU A 75 -22.66 -6.32 11.83
CA LEU A 75 -23.00 -6.34 13.26
C LEU A 75 -21.83 -5.92 14.16
N LYS A 76 -20.59 -6.14 13.69
CA LYS A 76 -19.36 -5.84 14.41
C LYS A 76 -18.35 -5.19 13.46
N ASP A 77 -17.58 -4.25 13.98
CA ASP A 77 -16.46 -3.62 13.28
C ASP A 77 -15.12 -4.30 13.59
N THR A 78 -15.16 -5.63 13.60
CA THR A 78 -13.97 -6.48 13.72
C THR A 78 -13.75 -7.23 12.41
N SER A 79 -12.48 -7.52 12.13
CA SER A 79 -12.10 -8.46 11.07
C SER A 79 -12.52 -9.90 11.40
N PHE A 80 -12.29 -10.82 10.47
CA PHE A 80 -12.59 -12.25 10.66
C PHE A 80 -11.86 -12.85 11.88
N THR A 81 -10.67 -12.37 12.20
CA THR A 81 -9.89 -12.82 13.37
C THR A 81 -10.32 -12.16 14.68
N GLY A 82 -11.37 -11.33 14.67
CA GLY A 82 -11.85 -10.58 15.84
C GLY A 82 -11.06 -9.30 16.12
N VAL A 83 -10.08 -8.97 15.28
CA VAL A 83 -9.19 -7.80 15.45
C VAL A 83 -9.85 -6.54 14.87
N THR A 84 -9.77 -5.43 15.60
CA THR A 84 -10.25 -4.10 15.21
C THR A 84 -9.38 -3.46 14.12
N VAL A 85 -9.85 -2.37 13.52
CA VAL A 85 -9.09 -1.64 12.49
C VAL A 85 -7.83 -1.02 13.09
N GLU A 86 -7.92 -0.50 14.31
CA GLU A 86 -6.84 0.13 15.05
C GLU A 86 -5.73 -0.88 15.37
N GLU A 87 -6.10 -2.07 15.83
CA GLU A 87 -5.17 -3.17 16.08
C GLU A 87 -4.53 -3.67 14.78
N CYS A 88 -5.31 -3.80 13.69
CA CYS A 88 -4.74 -4.13 12.37
C CYS A 88 -3.73 -3.07 11.92
N ASN A 89 -4.02 -1.79 12.09
CA ASN A 89 -3.13 -0.70 11.74
C ASN A 89 -1.84 -0.73 12.57
N LEU A 90 -1.95 -1.02 13.88
CA LEU A 90 -0.80 -1.20 14.75
C LEU A 90 0.08 -2.34 14.25
N VAL A 91 -0.49 -3.53 14.00
CA VAL A 91 0.29 -4.69 13.54
C VAL A 91 0.95 -4.44 12.19
N LEU A 92 0.30 -3.70 11.29
CA LEU A 92 0.79 -3.44 9.93
C LEU A 92 1.78 -2.27 9.82
N ALA A 93 1.93 -1.48 10.88
CA ALA A 93 2.90 -0.38 10.92
C ALA A 93 4.32 -0.92 10.67
N THR A 94 5.07 -0.25 9.79
CA THR A 94 6.41 -0.68 9.37
C THR A 94 7.36 -0.84 10.56
N ASP A 95 7.25 0.02 11.58
CA ASP A 95 8.10 -0.05 12.77
C ASP A 95 7.77 -1.27 13.62
N ASN A 96 6.50 -1.64 13.74
CA ASN A 96 6.06 -2.81 14.51
C ASN A 96 6.41 -4.12 13.79
N LEU A 97 6.29 -4.16 12.46
CA LEU A 97 6.74 -5.32 11.67
C LEU A 97 8.25 -5.55 11.80
N LYS A 98 9.06 -4.49 11.79
CA LYS A 98 10.51 -4.60 12.01
C LYS A 98 10.82 -5.14 13.41
N GLN A 99 10.14 -4.64 14.43
CA GLN A 99 10.30 -5.15 15.80
C GLN A 99 9.90 -6.63 15.91
N MET A 100 8.81 -7.05 15.26
CA MET A 100 8.40 -8.45 15.22
C MET A 100 9.41 -9.32 14.47
N GLU A 101 9.95 -8.85 13.35
CA GLU A 101 11.01 -9.54 12.61
C GLU A 101 12.26 -9.70 13.49
N GLU A 102 12.72 -8.63 14.13
CA GLU A 102 13.84 -8.66 15.06
C GLU A 102 13.60 -9.55 16.28
N ALA A 103 12.37 -9.59 16.81
CA ALA A 103 12.00 -10.48 17.91
C ALA A 103 11.98 -11.94 17.47
N SER A 104 11.57 -12.23 16.22
CA SER A 104 11.57 -13.56 15.64
C SER A 104 12.99 -14.07 15.30
N LYS A 105 13.96 -13.16 15.09
CA LYS A 105 15.36 -13.53 14.91
C LYS A 105 15.90 -14.16 16.21
N GLY A 106 16.25 -15.43 16.14
CA GLY A 106 16.93 -16.15 17.23
C GLY A 106 18.23 -15.47 17.68
N THR A 107 18.63 -15.74 18.92
CA THR A 107 19.86 -15.17 19.52
C THR A 107 21.11 -15.49 18.70
N TRP A 108 21.16 -16.68 18.08
CA TRP A 108 22.25 -17.08 17.18
C TRP A 108 22.28 -16.25 15.89
N THR A 109 21.14 -15.99 15.24
CA THR A 109 21.08 -15.16 14.03
C THR A 109 21.58 -13.75 14.31
N LYS A 110 21.20 -13.17 15.45
CA LYS A 110 21.69 -11.84 15.89
C LYS A 110 23.20 -11.82 16.16
N LEU A 111 23.75 -12.86 16.78
CA LEU A 111 25.19 -12.99 17.00
C LEU A 111 25.95 -13.13 15.67
N ARG A 112 25.47 -13.97 14.76
CA ARG A 112 26.10 -14.16 13.44
C ARG A 112 26.12 -12.87 12.63
N GLU A 113 25.02 -12.13 12.60
CA GLU A 113 24.94 -10.83 11.90
C GLU A 113 25.96 -9.82 12.48
N LYS A 114 26.11 -9.75 13.82
CA LYS A 114 27.11 -8.89 14.47
C LYS A 114 28.55 -9.28 14.16
N PHE A 115 28.86 -10.57 14.10
CA PHE A 115 30.21 -11.06 13.76
C PHE A 115 30.53 -10.86 12.26
N SER A 116 29.56 -11.07 11.37
CA SER A 116 29.74 -10.82 9.94
C SER A 116 29.93 -9.33 9.60
N ALA A 117 29.22 -8.43 10.29
CA ALA A 117 29.41 -6.99 10.13
C ALA A 117 30.82 -6.52 10.55
N LYS A 118 31.37 -7.10 11.63
CA LYS A 118 32.71 -6.78 12.12
C LYS A 118 33.83 -7.24 11.18
N ASN A 119 33.69 -8.43 10.58
CA ASN A 119 34.66 -8.92 9.60
C ASN A 119 34.70 -8.10 8.30
N SER A 120 33.62 -7.40 7.95
CA SER A 120 33.61 -6.51 6.77
C SER A 120 34.24 -5.14 7.02
N GLU A 121 34.37 -4.71 8.28
CA GLU A 121 35.08 -3.46 8.64
C GLU A 121 36.60 -3.67 8.73
N ASP A 122 37.06 -4.86 9.11
CA ASP A 122 38.49 -5.22 9.21
C ASP A 122 39.17 -5.56 7.86
N SER A 123 38.45 -5.44 6.73
CA SER A 123 38.96 -5.75 5.38
C SER A 123 39.08 -4.53 4.45
N LYS A 124 39.23 -3.33 5.04
CA LYS A 124 39.49 -2.07 4.32
C LYS A 124 40.82 -1.45 4.74
#